data_AF-A0A1I3VMK4-F1
#
_entry.id   AF-A0A1I3VMK4-F1
#
_cell.length_a   1.000
_cell.length_b   1.000
_cell.length_c   1.000
_cell.angle_alpha   90.00
_cell.angle_beta   90.00
_cell.angle_gamma   90.00
#
_symmetry.space_group_name_H-M   'P 1'
#
loop_
_entity.id
_entity.type
_entity.pdbx_description
1 polymer ?
#
loop_
_entity_poly.entity_id
_entity_poly.type
_entity_poly.pdbx_seq_one_letter_code
_entity_poly.pdbx_strand_id
1 'polypeptide(L)' 'MNRCLIISLMLLGGCGHEPALSLLDLEPCAGWEGPLPATESQFARAAAAERAGRLCANAKLEAVSEAVGGGM' A
#
# COMPACT_ATOMS: atom_id res chain seq x y z
N MET A 1 20.99 -19.93 -33.42
CA MET A 1 21.52 -19.58 -32.08
C MET A 1 21.43 -18.08 -31.79
N ASN A 2 22.07 -17.20 -32.59
CA ASN A 2 22.08 -15.74 -32.32
C ASN A 2 20.68 -15.09 -32.33
N ARG A 3 19.77 -15.59 -33.18
CA ARG A 3 18.38 -15.09 -33.26
C ARG A 3 17.54 -15.41 -32.02
N CYS A 4 17.82 -16.53 -31.34
CA CYS A 4 17.13 -16.88 -30.10
C CYS A 4 17.54 -15.96 -28.95
N LEU A 5 18.83 -15.61 -28.88
CA LEU A 5 19.37 -14.67 -27.88
C LEU A 5 18.73 -13.28 -27.98
N ILE A 6 18.54 -12.76 -29.21
CA ILE A 6 17.91 -11.46 -29.44
C ILE A 6 16.44 -11.46 -29.01
N ILE A 7 15.71 -12.54 -29.29
CA ILE A 7 14.31 -12.69 -28.87
C ILE A 7 14.20 -12.77 -27.34
N SER A 8 15.09 -13.51 -26.69
CA SER A 8 15.16 -13.58 -25.22
C SER A 8 15.48 -12.24 -24.58
N LEU A 9 16.43 -11.47 -25.14
CA LEU A 9 16.79 -10.13 -24.66
C LEU A 9 15.63 -9.12 -24.80
N MET A 10 14.86 -9.19 -25.89
CA MET A 10 13.67 -8.36 -26.10
C MET A 10 12.54 -8.71 -25.12
N LEU A 11 12.36 -9.99 -24.80
CA LEU A 11 11.38 -10.45 -23.80
C LEU A 11 11.77 -10.02 -22.37
N LEU A 12 13.07 -10.08 -22.04
CA LEU A 12 13.60 -9.64 -20.75
C LEU A 12 13.55 -8.12 -20.56
N GLY A 13 13.72 -7.34 -21.63
CA GLY A 13 13.56 -5.88 -21.60
C GLY A 13 12.10 -5.40 -21.54
N GLY A 14 11.14 -6.30 -21.76
CA GLY A 14 9.70 -6.03 -21.65
C GLY A 14 9.13 -6.20 -20.24
N CYS A 15 9.87 -6.82 -19.33
CA CYS A 15 9.58 -6.76 -17.89
C CYS A 15 9.90 -5.35 -17.42
N GLY A 16 8.90 -4.46 -17.52
CA GLY A 16 8.98 -3.09 -17.03
C GLY A 16 9.46 -3.06 -15.58
N HIS A 17 10.11 -1.95 -15.22
CA HIS A 17 10.58 -1.64 -13.87
C HIS A 17 9.53 -2.07 -12.84
N GLU A 18 9.81 -3.14 -12.07
CA GLU A 18 8.91 -3.55 -11.00
C GLU A 18 8.86 -2.36 -10.03
N PRO A 19 7.67 -1.75 -9.82
CA PRO A 19 7.56 -0.76 -8.77
C PRO A 19 8.00 -1.47 -7.49
N ALA A 20 8.84 -0.80 -6.69
CA ALA A 20 9.45 -1.37 -5.50
C ALA A 20 8.42 -1.51 -4.35
N LEU A 21 7.29 -2.16 -4.62
CA LEU A 21 6.23 -2.47 -3.67
C LEU A 21 6.77 -3.28 -2.48
N SER A 22 7.85 -4.04 -2.70
CA SER A 22 8.59 -4.75 -1.66
C SER A 22 9.27 -3.84 -0.63
N LEU A 23 9.46 -2.55 -0.94
CA LEU A 23 9.99 -1.55 -0.01
C LEU A 23 8.88 -0.76 0.70
N LEU A 24 7.62 -0.98 0.34
CA LEU A 24 6.49 -0.29 0.95
C LEU A 24 5.98 -1.06 2.17
N ASP A 25 5.62 -0.33 3.21
CA ASP A 25 4.92 -0.90 4.36
C ASP A 25 3.45 -1.13 4.00
N LEU A 26 3.09 -2.38 3.73
CA LEU A 26 1.72 -2.82 3.41
C LEU A 26 1.03 -3.52 4.58
N GLU A 27 1.61 -3.47 5.79
CA GLU A 27 0.96 -4.06 6.95
C GLU A 27 -0.38 -3.35 7.26
N PRO A 28 -1.38 -4.05 7.80
CA PRO A 28 -2.65 -3.43 8.15
C PRO A 28 -2.48 -2.26 9.14
N CYS A 29 -3.21 -1.17 8.90
CA CYS A 29 -3.31 -0.09 9.87
C CYS A 29 -4.36 -0.45 10.93
N ALA A 30 -3.97 -0.38 12.20
CA ALA A 30 -4.87 -0.70 13.31
C ALA A 30 -6.01 0.33 13.43
N GLY A 31 -7.21 -0.18 13.73
CA GLY A 31 -8.40 0.59 14.06
C GLY A 31 -8.80 0.37 15.52
N TRP A 32 -10.09 0.43 15.82
CA TRP A 32 -10.60 0.06 17.14
C TRP A 32 -10.59 -1.46 17.32
N GLU A 33 -9.78 -1.95 18.27
CA GLU A 33 -9.69 -3.38 18.61
C GLU A 33 -10.49 -3.77 19.87
N GLY A 34 -11.17 -2.80 20.49
CA GLY A 34 -11.98 -3.05 21.67
C GLY A 34 -13.32 -3.71 21.36
N PRO A 35 -14.10 -4.05 22.40
CA PRO A 35 -15.47 -4.55 22.21
C PRO A 35 -16.35 -3.49 21.54
N LEU A 36 -17.54 -3.89 21.09
CA LEU A 36 -18.53 -2.97 20.54
C LEU A 36 -18.79 -1.83 21.56
N PRO A 37 -18.56 -0.56 21.18
CA PRO A 37 -18.72 0.56 22.10
C PRO A 37 -20.18 0.71 22.54
N ALA A 38 -20.38 0.95 23.83
CA ALA A 38 -21.69 1.10 24.46
C ALA A 38 -21.86 2.42 25.22
N THR A 39 -20.77 3.13 25.50
CA THR A 39 -20.79 4.45 26.15
C THR A 39 -20.25 5.53 25.22
N GLU A 40 -20.67 6.77 25.43
CA GLU A 40 -20.16 7.92 24.67
C GLU A 40 -18.62 7.99 24.68
N SER A 41 -18.01 7.76 25.85
CA SER A 41 -16.55 7.72 25.98
C SER A 41 -15.89 6.56 25.22
N GLN A 42 -16.59 5.44 25.04
CA GLN A 42 -16.11 4.34 24.20
C GLN A 42 -16.29 4.66 22.72
N PHE A 43 -17.41 5.26 22.32
CA PHE A 43 -17.61 5.72 20.94
C PHE A 43 -16.57 6.77 20.54
N ALA A 44 -16.29 7.74 21.39
CA ALA A 44 -15.28 8.76 21.12
C ALA A 44 -13.88 8.15 20.90
N ARG A 45 -13.50 7.17 21.74
CA ARG A 45 -12.23 6.45 21.60
C ARG A 45 -12.18 5.58 20.35
N ALA A 46 -13.26 4.85 20.06
CA ALA A 46 -13.37 4.04 18.85
C ALA A 46 -13.26 4.91 17.60
N ALA A 47 -14.00 6.02 17.54
CA ALA A 47 -13.94 6.96 16.41
C ALA A 47 -12.54 7.57 16.24
N ALA A 48 -11.84 7.90 17.34
CA ALA A 48 -10.48 8.40 17.28
C ALA A 48 -9.50 7.34 16.74
N ALA A 49 -9.61 6.09 17.18
CA ALA A 49 -8.81 4.97 16.69
C ALA A 49 -9.06 4.71 15.19
N GLU A 50 -10.33 4.66 14.76
CA GLU A 50 -10.70 4.51 13.36
C GLU A 50 -10.15 5.66 12.48
N ARG A 51 -10.22 6.89 12.97
CA ARG A 51 -9.63 8.04 12.27
C ARG A 51 -8.12 7.88 12.13
N ALA A 52 -7.43 7.47 13.19
CA ALA A 52 -5.99 7.25 13.15
C ALA A 52 -5.61 6.14 12.15
N GLY A 53 -6.34 5.02 12.16
CA GLY A 53 -6.17 3.93 11.20
C GLY A 53 -6.37 4.36 9.76
N ARG A 54 -7.39 5.17 9.48
CA ARG A 54 -7.63 5.73 8.14
C ARG A 54 -6.52 6.67 7.67
N LEU A 55 -6.00 7.51 8.56
CA LEU A 55 -4.88 8.40 8.23
C LEU A 55 -3.61 7.60 7.92
N CYS A 56 -3.33 6.55 8.70
CA CYS A 56 -2.24 5.60 8.41
C CYS A 56 -2.42 4.95 7.03
N ALA A 57 -3.61 4.43 6.74
CA ALA A 57 -3.88 3.75 5.47
C ALA A 57 -3.71 4.70 4.28
N ASN A 58 -4.22 5.93 4.41
CA ASN A 58 -4.08 6.95 3.36
C ASN A 58 -2.60 7.32 3.12
N ALA A 59 -1.80 7.43 4.18
CA ALA A 59 -0.36 7.69 4.03
C ALA A 59 0.37 6.56 3.29
N LYS A 60 0.01 5.30 3.57
CA LYS A 60 0.55 4.13 2.84
C LYS A 60 0.13 4.14 1.37
N LEU A 61 -1.13 4.44 1.09
CA LEU A 61 -1.64 4.54 -0.29
C LEU A 61 -0.96 5.68 -1.07
N GLU A 62 -0.68 6.81 -0.42
CA GLU A 62 0.08 7.91 -1.04
C GLU A 62 1.48 7.43 -1.44
N ALA A 63 2.19 6.75 -0.54
CA ALA A 63 3.51 6.19 -0.83
C ALA A 63 3.48 5.15 -1.98
N VAL A 64 2.41 4.35 -2.07
CA VAL A 64 2.19 3.45 -3.23
C VAL A 64 1.99 4.25 -4.52
N SER A 65 1.18 5.32 -4.48
CA SER A 65 0.92 6.17 -5.65
C SER A 65 2.21 6.80 -6.19
N GLU A 66 3.06 7.32 -5.30
CA GLU A 66 4.38 7.86 -5.64
C GLU A 66 5.28 6.77 -6.25
N ALA A 67 5.32 5.58 -5.66
CA ALA A 67 6.16 4.47 -6.12
C ALA A 67 5.74 3.89 -7.48
N VAL A 68 4.45 3.96 -7.82
CA VAL A 68 3.90 3.43 -9.08
C VAL A 68 3.84 4.51 -10.18
N GLY A 69 4.27 5.75 -9.88
CA GLY A 69 4.31 6.85 -10.85
C GLY A 69 2.94 7.46 -11.14
N GLY A 70 1.99 7.35 -10.21
CA GLY A 70 0.66 7.98 -10.29
C GLY A 70 0.64 9.49 -10.04
N GLY A 71 1.79 10.10 -9.74
CA GLY A 71 1.93 11.55 -9.58
C GLY A 71 2.27 12.24 -10.90
N MET A 72 1.24 12.79 -11.54
CA MET A 72 1.35 13.94 -12.45
C MET A 72 0.90 15.19 -11.71
#